data_AF-A0A9X0HUM8-F1
#
_entry.id   AF-A0A9X0HUM8-F1
#
_cell.length_a   1.000
_cell.length_b   1.000
_cell.length_c   1.000
_cell.angle_alpha   90.00
_cell.angle_beta   90.00
_cell.angle_gamma   90.00
#
_symmetry.space_group_name_H-M   'P 1'
#
loop_
_entity.id
_entity.type
_entity.pdbx_description
1 polymer ?
#
loop_
_entity_poly.entity_id
_entity_poly.type
_entity_poly.pdbx_seq_one_letter_code
_entity_poly.pdbx_strand_id
1 'polypeptide(L)'
;MAERRGITDSIAARQHSATAVCEALGFPEEDWPMFARWAAGPMTPHDEEALYQYVDVMIADRCWKPTDDLLSHLIDLEVDGVELTADDIHRFVATLVGAATF
;
A
#
# COMPACT_ATOMS: atom_id res chain seq x y z
N MET A 1 24.51 -1.53 23.27
CA MET A 1 23.86 -2.77 22.78
C MET A 1 22.33 -2.73 22.81
N ALA A 2 21.67 -1.78 23.50
CA ALA A 2 20.19 -1.67 23.51
C ALA A 2 19.60 -0.98 22.26
N GLU A 3 20.35 -0.04 21.66
CA GLU A 3 19.88 0.77 20.53
C GLU A 3 19.61 -0.03 19.25
N ARG A 4 20.46 -1.00 18.92
CA ARG A 4 20.26 -1.90 17.76
C ARG A 4 19.01 -2.78 17.90
N ARG A 5 18.62 -3.15 19.12
CA ARG A 5 17.42 -3.97 19.39
C ARG A 5 16.15 -3.18 19.13
N GLY A 6 16.09 -1.92 19.59
CA GLY A 6 14.93 -1.04 19.34
C GLY A 6 14.72 -0.71 17.85
N ILE A 7 15.80 -0.56 17.07
CA ILE A 7 15.71 -0.33 15.62
C ILE A 7 15.15 -1.56 14.90
N THR A 8 15.62 -2.77 15.25
CA THR A 8 15.12 -4.01 14.64
C THR A 8 13.65 -4.26 14.98
N ASP A 9 13.24 -4.01 16.22
CA ASP A 9 11.83 -4.15 16.65
C ASP A 9 10.91 -3.18 15.89
N SER A 10 11.37 -1.95 15.64
CA SER A 10 10.63 -0.94 14.84
C SER A 10 10.50 -1.34 13.37
N ILE A 11 11.56 -1.85 12.75
CA ILE A 11 11.52 -2.34 11.36
C ILE A 11 10.53 -3.50 11.24
N ALA A 12 10.61 -4.48 12.13
CA ALA A 12 9.69 -5.61 12.12
C ALA A 12 8.23 -5.15 12.27
N ALA A 13 7.95 -4.21 13.18
CA ALA A 13 6.61 -3.65 13.33
C ALA A 13 6.09 -2.99 12.04
N ARG A 14 6.93 -2.22 11.34
CA ARG A 14 6.56 -1.58 10.05
C ARG A 14 6.26 -2.61 8.97
N GLN A 15 7.06 -3.67 8.89
CA GLN A 15 6.85 -4.76 7.95
C GLN A 15 5.54 -5.49 8.19
N HIS A 16 5.22 -5.79 9.46
CA HIS A 16 3.95 -6.40 9.83
C HIS A 16 2.75 -5.51 9.50
N SER A 17 2.86 -4.20 9.75
CA SER A 17 1.81 -3.25 9.35
C SER A 17 1.61 -3.22 7.84
N ALA A 18 2.67 -3.26 7.04
CA ALA A 18 2.56 -3.30 5.59
C ALA A 18 1.86 -4.57 5.11
N THR A 19 2.15 -5.72 5.72
CA THR A 19 1.45 -6.97 5.42
C THR A 19 -0.06 -6.89 5.73
N ALA A 20 -0.43 -6.32 6.88
CA ALA A 20 -1.84 -6.10 7.22
C ALA A 20 -2.54 -5.13 6.26
N VAL A 21 -1.81 -4.14 5.75
CA VAL A 21 -2.31 -3.23 4.70
C VAL A 21 -2.51 -3.96 3.38
N CYS A 22 -1.58 -4.82 2.96
CA CYS A 22 -1.73 -5.64 1.75
C CYS A 22 -2.96 -6.56 1.85
N GLU A 23 -3.17 -7.17 3.02
CA GLU A 23 -4.36 -7.99 3.30
C GLU A 23 -5.64 -7.16 3.16
N ALA A 24 -5.71 -6.00 3.80
CA ALA A 24 -6.88 -5.12 3.70
C ALA A 24 -7.17 -4.67 2.27
N LEU A 25 -6.13 -4.34 1.50
CA LEU A 25 -6.22 -3.95 0.09
C LEU A 25 -6.55 -5.13 -0.85
N GLY A 26 -6.55 -6.37 -0.35
CA GLY A 26 -6.79 -7.57 -1.16
C GLY A 26 -5.65 -7.87 -2.14
N PHE A 27 -4.43 -7.42 -1.86
CA PHE A 27 -3.28 -7.70 -2.72
C PHE A 27 -2.87 -9.19 -2.62
N PRO A 28 -2.45 -9.83 -3.72
CA PRO A 28 -2.02 -11.22 -3.71
C PRO A 28 -0.86 -11.46 -2.72
N GLU A 29 -0.93 -12.56 -1.98
CA GLU A 29 0.05 -12.89 -0.92
C GLU A 29 1.48 -13.03 -1.45
N GLU A 30 1.64 -13.46 -2.70
CA GLU A 30 2.94 -13.58 -3.37
C GLU A 30 3.70 -12.25 -3.48
N ASP A 31 2.98 -11.12 -3.47
CA ASP A 31 3.55 -9.79 -3.62
C ASP A 31 3.87 -9.13 -2.28
N TRP A 32 3.34 -9.64 -1.16
CA TRP A 32 3.53 -9.07 0.19
C TRP A 32 5.01 -8.87 0.59
N PRO A 33 5.97 -9.73 0.22
CA PRO A 33 7.38 -9.49 0.51
C PRO A 33 7.94 -8.20 -0.11
N MET A 34 7.42 -7.76 -1.26
CA MET A 34 7.79 -6.49 -1.89
C MET A 34 7.40 -5.30 -1.03
N PHE A 35 6.17 -5.29 -0.51
CA PHE A 35 5.65 -4.24 0.37
C PHE A 35 6.34 -4.22 1.73
N ALA A 36 6.59 -5.40 2.31
CA ALA A 36 7.36 -5.51 3.55
C ALA A 36 8.79 -4.97 3.37
N ARG A 37 9.40 -5.12 2.19
CA ARG A 37 10.70 -4.50 1.90
C ARG A 37 10.57 -2.97 1.84
N TRP A 38 9.58 -2.44 1.14
CA TRP A 38 9.36 -0.99 1.06
C TRP A 38 9.09 -0.35 2.43
N ALA A 39 8.36 -1.03 3.32
CA ALA A 39 8.06 -0.51 4.65
C ALA A 39 9.25 -0.47 5.62
N ALA A 40 10.33 -1.21 5.33
CA ALA A 40 11.52 -1.29 6.16
C ALA A 40 12.41 -0.02 6.12
N GLY A 41 12.16 0.89 5.16
CA GLY A 41 12.92 2.11 4.98
C GLY A 41 12.16 3.17 4.17
N PRO A 42 12.76 4.34 3.90
CA PRO A 42 12.16 5.30 2.98
C PRO A 42 12.13 4.73 1.57
N MET A 43 11.01 4.90 0.87
CA MET A 43 10.94 4.56 -0.55
C MET A 43 11.80 5.52 -1.37
N THR A 44 12.45 4.97 -2.39
CA THR A 44 13.04 5.78 -3.45
C THR A 44 11.95 6.22 -4.45
N PRO A 45 12.19 7.24 -5.28
CA PRO A 45 11.25 7.60 -6.35
C PRO A 45 10.94 6.42 -7.29
N HIS A 46 11.88 5.50 -7.48
CA HIS A 46 11.68 4.29 -8.27
C HIS A 46 10.77 3.27 -7.57
N ASP A 47 10.87 3.15 -6.25
CA ASP A 47 9.96 2.29 -5.47
C ASP A 47 8.52 2.83 -5.51
N GLU A 48 8.37 4.15 -5.43
CA GLU A 48 7.07 4.83 -5.53
C GLU A 48 6.44 4.65 -6.92
N GLU A 49 7.22 4.83 -7.99
CA GLU A 49 6.76 4.55 -9.35
C GLU A 49 6.32 3.09 -9.53
N ALA A 50 7.10 2.14 -8.99
CA ALA A 50 6.76 0.72 -9.02
C ALA A 50 5.48 0.41 -8.22
N LEU A 51 5.28 1.08 -7.08
CA LEU A 51 4.04 0.97 -6.31
C LEU A 51 2.84 1.45 -7.14
N TYR A 52 2.93 2.61 -7.80
CA TYR A 52 1.83 3.16 -8.59
C TYR A 52 1.48 2.27 -9.78
N GLN A 53 2.48 1.77 -10.51
CA GLN A 53 2.26 0.81 -11.60
C GLN A 53 1.59 -0.48 -11.11
N TYR A 54 1.98 -0.98 -9.94
CA TYR A 54 1.35 -2.14 -9.34
C TYR A 54 -0.13 -1.85 -8.98
N VAL A 55 -0.39 -0.69 -8.37
CA VAL A 55 -1.75 -0.30 -7.99
C VAL A 55 -2.63 -0.12 -9.23
N ASP A 56 -2.11 0.43 -10.33
CA ASP A 56 -2.86 0.51 -11.60
C ASP A 56 -3.33 -0.86 -12.10
N VAL A 57 -2.46 -1.87 -12.02
CA VAL A 57 -2.82 -3.24 -12.39
C VAL A 57 -3.91 -3.80 -11.47
N MET A 58 -3.82 -3.54 -10.17
CA MET A 58 -4.85 -3.97 -9.21
C MET A 58 -6.18 -3.25 -9.42
N ILE A 59 -6.15 -1.94 -9.69
CA ILE A 59 -7.36 -1.18 -10.04
C ILE A 59 -8.01 -1.78 -11.29
N ALA A 60 -7.23 -2.02 -12.35
CA ALA A 60 -7.75 -2.61 -13.58
C ALA A 60 -8.36 -4.01 -13.35
N ASP A 61 -7.73 -4.83 -12.51
CA ASP A 61 -8.26 -6.14 -12.12
C ASP A 61 -9.59 -6.02 -11.37
N ARG A 62 -9.72 -5.09 -10.42
CA ARG A 62 -10.98 -4.87 -9.68
C ARG A 62 -12.07 -4.24 -10.52
N CYS A 63 -11.73 -3.36 -11.47
CA CYS A 63 -12.70 -2.86 -12.45
C CYS A 63 -13.28 -3.99 -13.31
N TRP A 64 -12.49 -5.03 -13.61
CA TRP A 64 -12.96 -6.20 -14.34
C TRP A 64 -13.70 -7.21 -13.43
N LYS A 65 -13.19 -7.41 -12.21
CA LYS A 65 -13.70 -8.40 -11.26
C LYS A 65 -13.65 -7.81 -9.84
N PRO A 66 -14.70 -7.08 -9.43
CA PRO A 66 -14.78 -6.52 -8.09
C PRO A 66 -14.70 -7.61 -7.02
N THR A 67 -14.06 -7.27 -5.90
CA THR A 67 -13.93 -8.10 -4.71
C THR A 67 -14.42 -7.33 -3.48
N ASP A 68 -14.47 -7.99 -2.32
CA ASP A 68 -14.84 -7.36 -1.05
C ASP A 68 -13.57 -6.95 -0.27
N ASP A 69 -12.76 -6.09 -0.89
CA ASP A 69 -11.51 -5.57 -0.31
C ASP A 69 -11.48 -4.04 -0.28
N LEU A 70 -10.55 -3.48 0.50
CA LEU A 70 -10.41 -2.03 0.66
C LEU A 70 -10.13 -1.34 -0.67
N LEU A 71 -9.39 -1.96 -1.59
CA LEU A 71 -9.12 -1.35 -2.90
C LEU A 71 -10.43 -1.19 -3.69
N SER A 72 -11.27 -2.21 -3.72
CA SER A 72 -12.58 -2.15 -4.38
C SER A 72 -13.47 -1.08 -3.73
N HIS A 73 -13.46 -0.96 -2.40
CA HIS A 73 -14.17 0.11 -1.70
C HIS A 73 -13.64 1.51 -2.03
N LEU A 74 -12.32 1.68 -2.24
CA LEU A 74 -11.75 2.97 -2.64
C LEU A 74 -12.11 3.36 -4.08
N ILE A 75 -12.20 2.38 -4.99
CA ILE A 75 -12.62 2.58 -6.38
C ILE A 75 -14.07 3.06 -6.44
N ASP A 76 -14.94 2.47 -5.63
CA ASP A 76 -16.38 2.83 -5.57
C ASP A 76 -16.65 4.04 -4.64
N LEU A 77 -15.63 4.61 -3.98
CA LEU A 77 -15.82 5.68 -3.01
C LEU A 77 -16.15 6.99 -3.70
N GLU A 78 -17.33 7.53 -3.38
CA GLU A 78 -17.77 8.86 -3.77
C GLU A 78 -17.91 9.76 -2.54
N VAL A 79 -17.33 10.96 -2.60
CA VAL A 79 -17.45 12.00 -1.56
C VAL A 79 -17.99 13.27 -2.21
N ASP A 80 -19.15 13.74 -1.73
CA ASP A 80 -19.83 14.94 -2.25
C ASP A 80 -20.06 14.93 -3.78
N GLY A 81 -20.33 13.76 -4.36
CA GLY A 81 -20.54 13.62 -5.80
C GLY A 81 -19.27 13.42 -6.61
N VAL A 82 -18.11 13.28 -5.96
CA VAL A 82 -16.80 13.15 -6.61
C VAL A 82 -16.16 11.82 -6.26
N GLU A 83 -15.91 11.00 -7.28
CA GLU A 83 -15.15 9.75 -7.16
C GLU A 83 -13.66 10.04 -6.97
N LEU A 84 -12.94 9.10 -6.33
CA LEU A 84 -11.49 9.15 -6.27
C LEU A 84 -10.87 8.91 -7.65
N THR A 85 -9.86 9.72 -8.01
CA THR A 85 -9.04 9.45 -9.18
C THR A 85 -8.01 8.36 -8.90
N ALA A 86 -7.41 7.77 -9.94
CA ALA A 86 -6.29 6.83 -9.78
C ALA A 86 -5.16 7.45 -8.94
N ASP A 87 -4.83 8.73 -9.18
CA ASP A 87 -3.82 9.47 -8.42
C ASP A 87 -4.20 9.67 -6.94
N ASP A 88 -5.48 9.75 -6.60
CA ASP A 88 -5.94 9.76 -5.21
C ASP A 88 -5.75 8.38 -4.55
N ILE A 89 -6.14 7.31 -5.25
CA ILE A 89 -6.00 5.93 -4.77
C ILE A 89 -4.52 5.59 -4.57
N HIS A 90 -3.65 5.97 -5.52
CA HIS A 90 -2.19 5.84 -5.43
C HIS A 90 -1.65 6.46 -4.15
N ARG A 91 -1.99 7.73 -3.88
CA ARG A 91 -1.54 8.44 -2.68
C ARG A 91 -2.10 7.83 -1.40
N PHE A 92 -3.33 7.33 -1.44
CA PHE A 92 -3.94 6.64 -0.30
C PHE A 92 -3.19 5.34 0.03
N VAL A 93 -2.97 4.49 -0.98
CA VAL A 93 -2.21 3.24 -0.82
C VAL A 93 -0.79 3.50 -0.35
N ALA A 94 -0.10 4.48 -0.96
CA ALA A 94 1.24 4.88 -0.54
C ALA A 94 1.25 5.29 0.94
N THR A 95 0.29 6.12 1.36
CA THR A 95 0.15 6.54 2.76
C THR A 95 0.00 5.33 3.70
N LEU A 96 -0.85 4.37 3.36
CA LEU A 96 -1.08 3.17 4.17
C LEU A 96 0.15 2.26 4.26
N VAL A 97 0.86 2.05 3.16
CA VAL A 97 2.09 1.24 3.11
C VAL A 97 3.23 1.90 3.92
N GLY A 98 3.06 3.16 4.33
CA GLY A 98 4.05 3.91 5.10
C GLY A 98 5.01 4.72 4.22
N ALA A 99 4.61 5.00 2.98
CA ALA A 99 5.29 5.88 2.03
C ALA A 99 5.21 7.36 2.39
N ALA A 100 4.35 7.75 3.33
CA ALA A 100 4.08 9.15 3.63
C ALA A 100 5.33 9.83 4.21
N THR A 101 6.15 10.37 3.31
CA THR A 101 7.05 11.49 3.59
C THR A 101 6.19 12.75 3.64
N PHE A 102 6.10 13.36 4.83
CA PHE A 102 5.68 14.76 4.97
C PHE A 102 6.83 15.68 4.57
#